data_AF-A0AAN7VTB1-F1
#
_entry.id   AF-A0AAN7VTB1-F1
#
_cell.length_a   1.000
_cell.length_b   1.000
_cell.length_c   1.000
_cell.angle_alpha   90.00
_cell.angle_beta   90.00
_cell.angle_gamma   90.00
#
_symmetry.space_group_name_H-M   'P 1'
#
loop_
_entity.id
_entity.type
_entity.pdbx_description
1 polymer ?
#
loop_
_entity_poly.entity_id
_entity_poly.type
_entity_poly.pdbx_seq_one_letter_code
_entity_poly.pdbx_strand_id
1 'polypeptide(L)'
;MEAFAQALQQSGRLMKLVIGQGEGSTTFYVSKTKLEQTSAYFSAACQNMHLGGGDPDTLTFPEDNLEAWTVLLHWIFTRELPKAAELHVLDWDYQMHDTDHTLCIHCWALGDKYGIPAFQDLIMLELLRSIELEPITFEEIKEGYKCTSPDSKLRDLMAEELARELSDGFTKTADLDAFDGVVGFSSGFMAQMTRLAELKQLDPLNPHVNFHPRVPEGTRMRLEGGSSYRNFMVNGKPPVDHWLQETLEELKTLQKGGYGNWH
;
A
#
# COMPACT_ATOMS: atom_id res chain seq x y z
N MET A 1 31.06 -0.35 -31.80
CA MET A 1 31.00 1.05 -31.31
C MET A 1 29.63 1.69 -31.54
N GLU A 2 28.94 1.47 -32.66
CA GLU A 2 27.58 1.97 -32.88
C GLU A 2 26.54 1.47 -31.86
N ALA A 3 26.57 0.19 -31.49
CA ALA A 3 25.68 -0.35 -30.45
C ALA A 3 25.91 0.28 -29.06
N PHE A 4 27.15 0.68 -28.76
CA PHE A 4 27.50 1.36 -27.51
C PHE A 4 27.09 2.84 -27.52
N ALA A 5 27.23 3.53 -28.67
CA ALA A 5 26.74 4.89 -28.86
C ALA A 5 25.21 4.98 -28.87
N GLN A 6 24.50 3.99 -29.43
CA GLN A 6 23.05 3.86 -29.34
C GLN A 6 22.58 3.57 -27.91
N ALA A 7 23.30 2.72 -27.17
CA ALA A 7 23.01 2.47 -25.76
C ALA A 7 23.16 3.74 -24.90
N LEU A 8 24.17 4.57 -25.19
CA LEU A 8 24.37 5.88 -24.53
C LEU A 8 23.23 6.86 -24.87
N GLN A 9 22.76 6.91 -26.12
CA GLN A 9 21.59 7.73 -26.50
C GLN A 9 20.28 7.26 -25.85
N GLN A 10 20.11 5.95 -25.65
CA GLN A 10 18.92 5.38 -24.98
C GLN A 10 18.97 5.53 -23.46
N SER A 11 20.16 5.58 -22.85
CA SER A 11 20.32 5.73 -21.40
C SER A 11 19.97 7.13 -20.83
N GLY A 12 19.71 8.12 -21.70
CA GLY A 12 19.58 9.52 -21.30
C GLY A 12 18.27 10.22 -21.65
N ARG A 13 17.27 9.53 -22.24
CA ARG A 13 16.01 10.18 -22.61
C ARG A 13 15.13 10.37 -21.38
N LEU A 14 14.85 11.63 -21.03
CA LEU A 14 13.91 12.01 -19.98
C LEU A 14 12.50 12.11 -20.57
N MET A 15 11.55 11.55 -19.85
CA MET A 15 10.11 11.67 -20.09
C MET A 15 9.55 12.72 -19.14
N LYS A 16 8.72 13.61 -19.67
CA LYS A 16 7.93 14.56 -18.91
C LYS A 16 6.64 13.89 -18.43
N LEU A 17 6.42 13.83 -17.13
CA LEU A 17 5.17 13.33 -16.54
C LEU A 17 4.39 14.50 -15.98
N VAL A 18 3.15 14.69 -16.41
CA VAL A 18 2.26 15.75 -15.91
C VAL A 18 1.14 15.09 -15.11
N ILE A 19 1.13 15.27 -13.80
CA ILE A 19 0.18 14.65 -12.87
C ILE A 19 -0.84 15.69 -12.39
N GLY A 20 -2.12 15.34 -12.35
CA GLY A 20 -3.21 16.21 -11.93
C GLY A 20 -3.78 17.11 -13.03
N GLN A 21 -4.83 17.88 -12.69
CA GLN A 21 -5.55 18.75 -13.63
C GLN A 21 -5.33 20.25 -13.35
N GLY A 22 -5.31 21.03 -14.43
CA GLY A 22 -5.32 22.49 -14.36
C GLY A 22 -4.11 23.10 -13.64
N GLU A 23 -4.36 24.16 -12.88
CA GLU A 23 -3.34 24.89 -12.12
C GLU A 23 -2.70 24.06 -10.98
N GLY A 24 -3.34 22.97 -10.55
CA GLY A 24 -2.80 22.03 -9.56
C GLY A 24 -1.92 20.93 -10.14
N SER A 25 -1.68 20.93 -11.46
CA SER A 25 -0.84 19.91 -12.09
C SER A 25 0.64 20.12 -11.80
N THR A 26 1.35 19.02 -11.57
CA THR A 26 2.81 19.03 -11.31
C THR A 26 3.53 18.24 -12.38
N THR A 27 4.69 18.75 -12.80
CA THR A 27 5.54 18.10 -13.80
C THR A 27 6.77 17.46 -13.16
N PHE A 28 7.00 16.18 -13.47
CA PHE A 28 8.22 15.45 -13.12
C PHE A 28 8.98 15.05 -14.38
N TYR A 29 10.29 14.85 -14.25
CA TYR A 29 11.15 14.34 -15.31
C TYR A 29 11.77 13.02 -14.88
N VAL A 30 11.49 11.95 -15.61
CA VAL A 30 11.92 10.60 -15.25
C VAL A 30 12.59 9.94 -16.46
N SER A 31 13.67 9.19 -16.24
CA SER A 31 14.29 8.42 -17.31
C SER A 31 13.29 7.45 -17.94
N LYS A 32 13.18 7.48 -19.27
CA LYS A 32 12.35 6.55 -20.05
C LYS A 32 12.64 5.10 -19.65
N THR A 33 13.92 4.74 -19.62
CA THR A 33 14.38 3.39 -19.26
C THR A 33 13.87 2.96 -17.88
N LYS A 34 13.88 3.85 -16.88
CA LYS A 34 13.35 3.53 -15.55
C LYS A 34 11.85 3.27 -15.56
N LEU A 35 11.08 4.08 -16.30
CA LEU A 35 9.64 3.88 -16.44
C LEU A 35 9.31 2.56 -17.17
N GLU A 36 9.96 2.29 -18.30
CA GLU A 36 9.75 1.06 -19.06
C GLU A 36 10.11 -0.20 -18.26
N GLN A 37 11.14 -0.13 -17.41
CA GLN A 37 11.51 -1.21 -16.49
C GLN A 37 10.55 -1.37 -15.30
N THR A 38 9.72 -0.37 -15.02
CA THR A 38 8.81 -0.39 -13.87
C THR A 38 7.54 -1.16 -14.18
N SER A 39 6.96 -0.97 -15.37
CA SER A 39 5.76 -1.71 -15.76
C SER A 39 5.58 -1.86 -17.26
N ALA A 40 4.89 -2.92 -17.65
CA ALA A 40 4.51 -3.14 -19.05
C ALA A 40 3.61 -2.01 -19.59
N TYR A 41 2.79 -1.41 -18.72
CA TYR A 41 2.00 -0.22 -19.06
C TYR A 41 2.92 0.92 -19.53
N PHE A 42 3.93 1.29 -18.74
CA PHE A 42 4.83 2.38 -19.11
C PHE A 42 5.68 2.03 -20.32
N SER A 43 6.07 0.77 -20.49
CA SER A 43 6.74 0.29 -21.71
C SER A 43 5.87 0.54 -22.95
N ALA A 44 4.61 0.12 -22.92
CA ALA A 44 3.67 0.35 -24.01
C ALA A 44 3.38 1.84 -24.23
N ALA A 45 3.20 2.61 -23.15
CA ALA A 45 2.96 4.04 -23.23
C ALA A 45 4.12 4.77 -23.91
N CYS A 46 5.36 4.50 -23.50
CA CYS A 46 6.56 5.12 -24.06
C CYS A 46 6.86 4.70 -25.51
N GLN A 47 6.32 3.57 -25.97
CA GLN A 47 6.43 3.09 -27.35
C GLN A 47 5.37 3.73 -28.26
N ASN A 48 4.14 3.89 -27.77
CA ASN A 48 2.98 4.32 -28.55
C ASN A 48 2.74 5.84 -28.57
N MET A 49 3.56 6.64 -27.86
CA MET A 49 3.44 8.10 -27.78
C MET A 49 3.33 8.84 -29.11
N HIS A 50 3.97 8.31 -30.17
CA HIS A 50 3.97 8.93 -31.49
C HIS A 50 2.60 8.88 -32.20
N LEU A 51 1.62 8.14 -31.66
CA LEU A 51 0.30 7.95 -32.27
C LEU A 51 -0.73 9.02 -31.87
N GLY A 52 -0.46 9.81 -30.82
CA GLY A 52 -1.45 10.72 -30.21
C GLY A 52 -1.40 12.18 -30.64
N GLY A 53 -0.50 12.56 -31.56
CA GLY A 53 -0.37 13.97 -32.02
C GLY A 53 0.13 14.98 -30.98
N GLY A 54 0.43 14.53 -29.75
CA GLY A 54 1.03 15.33 -28.68
C GLY A 54 2.56 15.33 -28.70
N ASP A 55 3.15 15.99 -27.70
CA ASP A 55 4.60 15.96 -27.47
C ASP A 55 5.06 14.51 -27.22
N PRO A 56 5.94 13.94 -28.08
CA PRO A 56 6.36 12.55 -28.01
C PRO A 56 7.18 12.20 -26.75
N ASP A 57 7.48 13.19 -25.90
CA ASP A 57 8.18 13.03 -24.63
C ASP A 57 7.30 13.29 -23.39
N THR A 58 5.99 13.46 -23.56
CA THR A 58 5.08 13.80 -22.45
C THR A 58 4.04 12.70 -22.20
N LEU A 59 3.94 12.22 -20.95
CA LEU A 59 2.80 11.46 -20.43
C LEU A 59 1.97 12.37 -19.51
N THR A 60 0.66 12.32 -19.67
CA THR A 60 -0.28 13.10 -18.83
C THR A 60 -1.20 12.16 -18.06
N PHE A 61 -1.37 12.45 -16.78
CA PHE A 61 -2.16 11.67 -15.83
C PHE A 61 -3.08 12.61 -15.04
N PRO A 62 -4.11 13.17 -15.72
CA PRO A 62 -4.90 14.25 -15.14
C PRO A 62 -5.75 13.81 -13.94
N GLU A 63 -6.26 12.58 -13.95
CA GLU A 63 -7.19 12.06 -12.95
C GLU A 63 -6.48 11.45 -11.73
N ASP A 64 -5.15 11.47 -11.71
CA ASP A 64 -4.38 10.75 -10.71
C ASP A 64 -4.03 11.62 -9.51
N ASN A 65 -3.96 10.97 -8.35
CA ASN A 65 -3.55 11.60 -7.10
C ASN A 65 -2.04 11.92 -7.13
N LEU A 66 -1.70 13.19 -6.93
CA LEU A 66 -0.33 13.71 -6.99
C LEU A 66 0.58 13.15 -5.89
N GLU A 67 0.05 12.98 -4.68
CA GLU A 67 0.81 12.47 -3.53
C GLU A 67 1.16 11.00 -3.74
N ALA A 68 0.20 10.19 -4.18
CA ALA A 68 0.44 8.78 -4.53
C ALA A 68 1.48 8.64 -5.65
N TRP A 69 1.46 9.53 -6.65
CA TRP A 69 2.51 9.59 -7.67
C TRP A 69 3.87 9.96 -7.09
N THR A 70 3.93 10.87 -6.12
CA THR A 70 5.17 11.25 -5.45
C THR A 70 5.79 10.04 -4.73
N VAL A 71 4.97 9.26 -4.03
CA VAL A 71 5.38 7.99 -3.40
C VAL A 71 5.85 6.97 -4.43
N LEU A 72 5.10 6.77 -5.51
CA LEU A 72 5.48 5.85 -6.59
C LEU A 72 6.80 6.28 -7.24
N LEU A 73 7.01 7.57 -7.50
CA LEU A 73 8.26 8.09 -8.04
C LEU A 73 9.41 7.82 -7.08
N HIS A 74 9.27 8.14 -5.79
CA HIS A 74 10.28 7.79 -4.79
C HIS A 74 10.65 6.30 -4.90
N TRP A 75 9.64 5.41 -4.87
CA TRP A 75 9.84 3.96 -4.98
C TRP A 75 10.50 3.53 -6.30
N ILE A 76 10.18 4.15 -7.44
CA ILE A 76 10.85 3.85 -8.72
C ILE A 76 12.36 4.15 -8.64
N PHE A 77 12.76 5.16 -7.87
CA PHE A 77 14.17 5.56 -7.74
C PHE A 77 14.93 4.77 -6.68
N THR A 78 14.32 4.49 -5.54
CA THR A 78 14.97 3.88 -4.38
C THR A 78 14.68 2.39 -4.23
N ARG A 79 13.56 1.91 -4.81
CA ARG A 79 12.93 0.60 -4.55
C ARG A 79 12.47 0.41 -3.11
N GLU A 80 12.34 1.52 -2.38
CA GLU A 80 11.89 1.59 -1.00
C GLU A 80 10.73 2.59 -0.91
N LEU A 81 9.79 2.34 0.00
CA LEU A 81 8.80 3.36 0.32
C LEU A 81 9.48 4.56 1.00
N PRO A 82 8.94 5.78 0.88
CA PRO A 82 9.33 6.89 1.73
C PRO A 82 9.29 6.46 3.20
N LYS A 83 10.19 7.00 4.02
CA LYS A 83 10.18 6.68 5.45
C LYS A 83 8.81 7.04 6.01
N ALA A 84 8.36 6.28 6.99
CA ALA A 84 7.02 6.40 7.57
C ALA A 84 6.67 7.88 7.88
N ALA A 85 7.58 8.69 8.44
CA ALA A 85 7.42 10.13 8.68
C ALA A 85 7.00 11.00 7.46
N GLU A 86 7.16 10.51 6.23
CA GLU A 86 6.78 11.14 4.97
C GLU A 86 5.46 10.57 4.41
N LEU A 87 4.96 9.45 4.97
CA LEU A 87 3.63 8.87 4.75
C LEU A 87 2.65 9.19 5.89
N HIS A 88 3.12 9.93 6.91
CA HIS A 88 2.33 10.32 8.08
C HIS A 88 1.84 11.75 7.98
N VAL A 89 0.63 12.01 8.49
CA VAL A 89 0.17 13.38 8.73
C VAL A 89 1.01 13.94 9.87
N LEU A 90 1.71 15.06 9.63
CA LEU A 90 2.42 15.79 10.68
C LEU A 90 1.38 16.51 11.56
N ASP A 91 0.75 15.80 12.49
CA ASP A 91 0.10 16.45 13.63
C ASP A 91 1.15 16.71 14.71
N TRP A 92 1.35 17.98 15.05
CA TRP A 92 2.50 18.43 15.82
C TRP A 92 2.39 18.13 17.32
N ASP A 93 1.27 17.56 17.79
CA ASP A 93 0.95 17.53 19.21
C ASP A 93 1.04 16.15 19.91
N TYR A 94 1.18 15.02 19.19
CA TYR A 94 1.43 13.72 19.84
C TYR A 94 2.36 12.83 19.01
N GLN A 95 3.33 12.19 19.68
CA GLN A 95 4.33 11.27 19.12
C GLN A 95 3.74 9.92 18.64
N MET A 96 2.57 9.92 18.00
CA MET A 96 2.09 8.77 17.23
C MET A 96 2.13 9.12 15.76
N HIS A 97 2.94 8.35 15.05
CA HIS A 97 3.06 8.35 13.61
C HIS A 97 1.78 7.77 13.00
N ASP A 98 0.79 8.62 12.76
CA ASP A 98 -0.47 8.22 12.11
C ASP A 98 -0.24 8.04 10.61
N THR A 99 -0.43 6.82 10.10
CA THR A 99 -0.24 6.51 8.67
C THR A 99 -1.45 7.00 7.93
N ASP A 100 -1.24 7.81 6.90
CA ASP A 100 -2.34 8.22 6.05
C ASP A 100 -2.87 7.01 5.26
N HIS A 101 -3.92 6.37 5.79
CA HIS A 101 -4.57 5.24 5.14
C HIS A 101 -5.11 5.63 3.76
N THR A 102 -5.61 6.86 3.61
CA THR A 102 -6.10 7.38 2.33
C THR A 102 -4.98 7.42 1.29
N LEU A 103 -3.79 7.91 1.67
CA LEU A 103 -2.61 7.88 0.80
C LEU A 103 -2.20 6.45 0.46
N CYS A 104 -2.19 5.52 1.43
CA CYS A 104 -1.88 4.10 1.17
C CYS A 104 -2.89 3.47 0.19
N ILE A 105 -4.18 3.74 0.36
CA ILE A 105 -5.24 3.29 -0.55
C ILE A 105 -4.99 3.79 -1.97
N HIS A 106 -4.70 5.08 -2.13
CA HIS A 106 -4.39 5.67 -3.43
C HIS A 106 -3.11 5.10 -4.04
N CYS A 107 -2.05 4.89 -3.26
CA CYS A 107 -0.81 4.25 -3.72
C CYS A 107 -1.07 2.81 -4.20
N TRP A 108 -1.85 2.04 -3.44
CA TRP A 108 -2.19 0.68 -3.82
C TRP A 108 -2.98 0.64 -5.12
N ALA A 109 -4.01 1.49 -5.25
CA ALA A 109 -4.80 1.62 -6.47
C ALA A 109 -3.96 2.07 -7.67
N LEU A 110 -2.99 2.97 -7.46
CA LEU A 110 -2.05 3.42 -8.49
C LEU A 110 -1.17 2.28 -8.99
N GLY A 111 -0.66 1.46 -8.07
CA GLY A 111 0.08 0.24 -8.40
C GLY A 111 -0.76 -0.74 -9.21
N ASP A 112 -2.04 -0.90 -8.87
CA ASP A 112 -2.98 -1.75 -9.62
C ASP A 112 -3.19 -1.24 -11.04
N LYS A 113 -3.55 0.04 -11.16
CA LYS A 113 -3.84 0.74 -12.42
C LYS A 113 -2.70 0.61 -13.42
N TYR A 114 -1.45 0.65 -12.94
CA TYR A 114 -0.26 0.58 -13.78
C TYR A 114 0.43 -0.79 -13.81
N GLY A 115 -0.15 -1.80 -13.15
CA GLY A 115 0.38 -3.17 -13.12
C GLY A 115 1.76 -3.24 -12.48
N ILE A 116 1.89 -2.75 -11.24
CA ILE A 116 3.13 -2.71 -10.46
C ILE A 116 2.97 -3.53 -9.15
N PRO A 117 2.90 -4.88 -9.22
CA PRO A 117 2.59 -5.71 -8.04
C PRO A 117 3.58 -5.53 -6.89
N ALA A 118 4.87 -5.36 -7.18
CA ALA A 118 5.88 -5.16 -6.13
C ALA A 118 5.65 -3.88 -5.32
N PHE A 119 5.08 -2.84 -5.94
CA PHE A 119 4.71 -1.62 -5.24
C PHE A 119 3.43 -1.82 -4.42
N GLN A 120 2.41 -2.44 -5.01
CA GLN A 120 1.16 -2.78 -4.31
C GLN A 120 1.41 -3.61 -3.05
N ASP A 121 2.29 -4.59 -3.17
CA ASP A 121 2.67 -5.49 -2.08
C ASP A 121 3.29 -4.72 -0.90
N LEU A 122 4.21 -3.80 -1.15
CA LEU A 122 4.82 -2.98 -0.10
C LEU A 122 3.80 -2.03 0.54
N ILE A 123 2.93 -1.40 -0.26
CA ILE A 123 1.88 -0.54 0.26
C ILE A 123 0.88 -1.33 1.11
N MET A 124 0.54 -2.55 0.69
CA MET A 124 -0.33 -3.44 1.46
C MET A 124 0.30 -3.80 2.81
N LEU A 125 1.62 -4.08 2.86
CA LEU A 125 2.30 -4.31 4.14
C LEU A 125 2.18 -3.10 5.08
N GLU A 126 2.39 -1.90 4.54
CA GLU A 126 2.34 -0.67 5.34
C GLU A 126 0.93 -0.38 5.84
N LEU A 127 -0.09 -0.55 4.98
CA LEU A 127 -1.49 -0.39 5.36
C LEU A 127 -1.92 -1.41 6.42
N LEU A 128 -1.50 -2.68 6.29
CA LEU A 128 -1.80 -3.70 7.30
C LEU A 128 -1.16 -3.35 8.65
N ARG A 129 0.09 -2.87 8.62
CA ARG A 129 0.82 -2.42 9.82
C ARG A 129 0.14 -1.23 10.48
N SER A 130 -0.39 -0.30 9.70
CA SER A 130 -1.06 0.89 10.23
C SER A 130 -2.44 0.59 10.80
N ILE A 131 -3.22 -0.28 10.16
CA ILE A 131 -4.56 -0.69 10.63
C ILE A 131 -4.49 -1.36 12.02
N GLU A 132 -3.38 -2.05 12.32
CA GLU A 132 -3.14 -2.61 13.65
C GLU A 132 -2.95 -1.55 14.75
N LEU A 133 -2.49 -0.35 14.37
CA LEU A 133 -2.26 0.77 15.28
C LEU A 133 -3.50 1.67 15.38
N GLU A 134 -4.16 1.89 14.25
CA GLU A 134 -5.31 2.78 14.11
C GLU A 134 -6.37 2.15 13.20
N PRO A 135 -7.62 1.98 13.67
CA PRO A 135 -8.68 1.43 12.83
C PRO A 135 -8.94 2.28 11.58
N ILE A 136 -9.18 1.62 10.45
CA ILE A 136 -9.57 2.31 9.23
C ILE A 136 -10.98 2.90 9.35
N THR A 137 -11.16 4.14 8.90
CA THR A 137 -12.42 4.86 8.95
C THR A 137 -13.37 4.44 7.83
N PHE A 138 -14.66 4.76 7.97
CA PHE A 138 -15.64 4.45 6.93
C PHE A 138 -15.39 5.22 5.63
N GLU A 139 -14.91 6.45 5.71
CA GLU A 139 -14.60 7.24 4.51
C GLU A 139 -13.41 6.65 3.75
N GLU A 140 -12.39 6.15 4.45
CA GLU A 140 -11.27 5.43 3.85
C GLU A 140 -11.73 4.12 3.20
N ILE A 141 -12.58 3.33 3.86
CA ILE A 141 -13.18 2.13 3.27
C ILE A 141 -13.92 2.50 1.96
N LYS A 142 -14.76 3.55 1.98
CA LYS A 142 -15.47 4.01 0.76
C LYS A 142 -14.51 4.44 -0.34
N GLU A 143 -13.45 5.16 0.00
CA GLU A 143 -12.44 5.58 -0.96
C GLU A 143 -11.74 4.35 -1.57
N GLY A 144 -11.42 3.34 -0.76
CA GLY A 144 -10.89 2.05 -1.22
C GLY A 144 -11.79 1.39 -2.25
N TYR A 145 -13.10 1.35 -2.01
CA TYR A 145 -14.08 0.86 -3.00
C TYR A 145 -14.15 1.74 -4.25
N LYS A 146 -14.11 3.06 -4.10
CA LYS A 146 -14.21 4.00 -5.23
C LYS A 146 -13.03 3.89 -6.19
N CYS A 147 -11.82 3.68 -5.69
CA CYS A 147 -10.60 3.74 -6.51
C CYS A 147 -10.07 2.39 -7.02
N THR A 148 -10.69 1.26 -6.65
CA THR A 148 -10.21 -0.08 -7.02
C THR A 148 -11.27 -0.91 -7.76
N SER A 149 -10.86 -2.00 -8.41
CA SER A 149 -11.76 -2.95 -9.05
C SER A 149 -12.50 -3.85 -8.02
N PRO A 150 -13.68 -4.41 -8.37
CA PRO A 150 -14.46 -5.28 -7.48
C PRO A 150 -13.74 -6.54 -6.98
N ASP A 151 -12.74 -7.01 -7.70
CA ASP A 151 -11.94 -8.20 -7.41
C ASP A 151 -10.57 -7.88 -6.77
N SER A 152 -10.35 -6.61 -6.41
CA SER A 152 -9.11 -6.19 -5.79
C SER A 152 -8.98 -6.70 -4.35
N LYS A 153 -7.75 -7.11 -3.99
CA LYS A 153 -7.40 -7.49 -2.61
C LYS A 153 -7.63 -6.34 -1.61
N LEU A 154 -7.53 -5.09 -2.06
CA LEU A 154 -7.79 -3.96 -1.19
C LEU A 154 -9.25 -3.94 -0.73
N ARG A 155 -10.22 -4.18 -1.62
CA ARG A 155 -11.64 -4.26 -1.21
C ARG A 155 -11.92 -5.42 -0.26
N ASP A 156 -11.23 -6.54 -0.44
CA ASP A 156 -11.31 -7.66 0.50
C ASP A 156 -10.85 -7.24 1.90
N LEU A 157 -9.71 -6.53 2.01
CA LEU A 157 -9.23 -5.96 3.27
C LEU A 157 -10.25 -4.98 3.87
N MET A 158 -10.77 -4.05 3.07
CA MET A 158 -11.75 -3.05 3.52
C MET A 158 -13.03 -3.71 4.07
N ALA A 159 -13.53 -4.74 3.39
CA ALA A 159 -14.69 -5.51 3.84
C ALA A 159 -14.40 -6.30 5.12
N GLU A 160 -13.18 -6.83 5.24
CA GLU A 160 -12.73 -7.63 6.39
C GLU A 160 -12.63 -6.79 7.65
N GLU A 161 -12.03 -5.60 7.57
CA GLU A 161 -11.94 -4.67 8.70
C GLU A 161 -13.32 -4.25 9.19
N LEU A 162 -14.23 -3.89 8.28
CA LEU A 162 -15.60 -3.53 8.67
C LEU A 162 -16.36 -4.71 9.29
N ALA A 163 -16.18 -5.93 8.76
CA ALA A 163 -16.79 -7.14 9.31
C ALA A 163 -16.29 -7.42 10.74
N ARG A 164 -15.01 -7.15 11.00
CA ARG A 164 -14.41 -7.25 12.33
C ARG A 164 -14.98 -6.21 13.28
N GLU A 165 -15.02 -4.94 12.88
CA GLU A 165 -15.59 -3.84 13.67
C GLU A 165 -17.06 -4.10 14.06
N LEU A 166 -17.87 -4.63 13.13
CA LEU A 166 -19.25 -5.03 13.42
C LEU A 166 -19.33 -6.22 14.39
N SER A 167 -18.47 -7.22 14.17
CA SER A 167 -18.36 -8.41 15.02
C SER A 167 -18.02 -8.07 16.47
N ASP A 168 -17.12 -7.10 16.64
CA ASP A 168 -16.55 -6.72 17.94
C ASP A 168 -17.45 -5.71 18.67
N GLY A 169 -18.49 -5.22 17.99
CA GLY A 169 -19.49 -4.32 18.53
C GLY A 169 -19.08 -2.84 18.53
N PHE A 170 -17.98 -2.51 17.84
CA PHE A 170 -17.53 -1.13 17.64
C PHE A 170 -18.39 -0.41 16.59
N THR A 171 -18.89 -1.16 15.59
CA THR A 171 -19.83 -0.69 14.57
C THR A 171 -21.22 -1.30 14.79
N LYS A 172 -22.30 -0.57 14.48
CA LYS A 172 -23.67 -1.09 14.49
C LYS A 172 -24.14 -1.38 13.06
N THR A 173 -25.09 -2.30 12.92
CA THR A 173 -25.66 -2.65 11.60
C THR A 173 -26.29 -1.46 10.88
N ALA A 174 -26.87 -0.50 11.63
CA ALA A 174 -27.46 0.71 11.06
C ALA A 174 -26.41 1.66 10.45
N ASP A 175 -25.16 1.59 10.92
CA ASP A 175 -24.09 2.43 10.39
C ASP A 175 -23.65 1.96 8.98
N LEU A 176 -24.02 0.72 8.59
CA LEU A 176 -23.78 0.18 7.25
C LEU A 176 -24.62 0.88 6.16
N ASP A 177 -25.67 1.62 6.53
CA ASP A 177 -26.45 2.44 5.60
C ASP A 177 -25.57 3.50 4.90
N ALA A 178 -24.43 3.86 5.50
CA ALA A 178 -23.44 4.74 4.90
C ALA A 178 -22.79 4.17 3.62
N PHE A 179 -22.93 2.87 3.35
CA PHE A 179 -22.41 2.18 2.18
C PHE A 179 -23.50 1.85 1.14
N ASP A 180 -24.72 2.37 1.31
CA ASP A 180 -25.76 2.20 0.30
C ASP A 180 -25.32 2.78 -1.06
N GLY A 181 -25.58 2.04 -2.14
CA GLY A 181 -25.12 2.37 -3.48
C GLY A 181 -23.63 2.13 -3.78
N VAL A 182 -22.80 1.70 -2.82
CA VAL A 182 -21.39 1.37 -3.08
C VAL A 182 -21.30 0.04 -3.84
N VAL A 183 -20.88 0.11 -5.11
CA VAL A 183 -20.86 -1.05 -6.02
C VAL A 183 -19.94 -2.17 -5.49
N GLY A 184 -20.53 -3.35 -5.28
CA GLY A 184 -19.82 -4.55 -4.84
C GLY A 184 -19.61 -4.67 -3.33
N PHE A 185 -19.98 -3.63 -2.56
CA PHE A 185 -19.81 -3.63 -1.11
C PHE A 185 -20.55 -4.77 -0.43
N SER A 186 -21.87 -4.88 -0.62
CA SER A 186 -22.69 -5.87 0.10
C SER A 186 -22.22 -7.30 -0.13
N SER A 187 -21.81 -7.64 -1.37
CA SER A 187 -21.27 -8.97 -1.68
C SER A 187 -19.93 -9.24 -1.00
N GLY A 188 -19.00 -8.28 -1.04
CA GLY A 188 -17.69 -8.42 -0.40
C GLY A 188 -17.82 -8.51 1.12
N PHE A 189 -18.61 -7.62 1.71
CA PHE A 189 -18.89 -7.60 3.14
C PHE A 189 -19.52 -8.90 3.65
N MET A 190 -20.55 -9.42 2.96
CA MET A 190 -21.19 -10.68 3.36
C MET A 190 -20.26 -11.89 3.24
N ALA A 191 -19.35 -11.88 2.26
CA ALA A 191 -18.31 -12.92 2.15
C ALA A 191 -17.37 -12.89 3.36
N GLN A 192 -16.92 -11.71 3.79
CA GLN A 192 -16.06 -11.58 4.97
C GLN A 192 -16.79 -11.90 6.28
N MET A 193 -18.05 -11.50 6.43
CA MET A 193 -18.88 -11.90 7.58
C MET A 193 -19.05 -13.42 7.68
N THR A 194 -19.30 -14.09 6.54
CA THR A 194 -19.41 -15.55 6.48
C THR A 194 -18.10 -16.21 6.92
N ARG A 195 -16.98 -15.73 6.36
CA ARG A 195 -15.64 -16.21 6.71
C ARG A 195 -15.33 -16.02 8.20
N LEU A 196 -15.67 -14.86 8.76
CA LEU A 196 -15.44 -14.57 10.16
C LEU A 196 -16.28 -15.49 11.07
N ALA A 197 -17.51 -15.80 10.68
CA ALA A 197 -18.36 -16.75 11.38
C ALA A 197 -17.79 -18.18 11.34
N GLU A 198 -17.21 -18.61 10.22
CA GLU A 198 -16.52 -19.89 10.09
C GLU A 198 -15.28 -19.97 11.00
N LEU A 199 -14.47 -18.91 11.03
CA LEU A 199 -13.30 -18.82 11.92
C LEU A 199 -13.70 -18.92 13.40
N LYS A 200 -14.79 -18.24 13.80
CA LYS A 200 -15.36 -18.33 15.15
C LYS A 200 -15.81 -19.73 15.54
N GLN A 201 -16.25 -20.55 14.59
CA GLN A 201 -16.61 -21.95 14.86
C GLN A 201 -15.38 -22.84 15.06
N LEU A 202 -14.28 -22.54 14.34
CA LEU A 202 -13.04 -23.31 14.42
C LEU A 202 -12.24 -23.01 15.69
N ASP A 203 -12.18 -21.75 16.12
CA ASP A 203 -11.53 -21.34 17.36
C ASP A 203 -12.41 -20.32 18.14
N PRO A 204 -13.32 -20.82 18.99
CA PRO A 204 -14.21 -19.96 19.78
C PRO A 204 -13.48 -19.11 20.83
N LEU A 205 -12.26 -19.51 21.21
CA LEU A 205 -11.48 -18.85 22.25
C LEU A 205 -10.59 -17.73 21.69
N ASN A 206 -10.25 -17.79 20.41
CA ASN A 206 -9.43 -16.79 19.74
C ASN A 206 -9.84 -16.56 18.28
N PRO A 207 -11.06 -16.06 18.03
CA PRO A 207 -11.54 -15.82 16.67
C PRO A 207 -10.85 -14.65 15.97
N HIS A 208 -10.17 -13.79 16.74
CA HIS A 208 -9.42 -12.63 16.28
C HIS A 208 -7.99 -12.80 16.77
N VAL A 209 -7.15 -13.50 16.01
CA VAL A 209 -5.73 -13.56 16.33
C VAL A 209 -5.14 -12.18 16.01
N ASN A 210 -5.16 -11.30 17.00
CA ASN A 210 -4.50 -10.01 16.97
C ASN A 210 -3.00 -10.22 16.78
N PHE A 211 -2.43 -9.47 15.84
CA PHE A 211 -1.00 -9.23 15.84
C PHE A 211 -0.69 -8.30 16.99
N HIS A 212 -0.03 -8.82 18.02
CA HIS A 212 0.64 -7.98 19.00
C HIS A 212 2.14 -8.20 18.86
N PRO A 213 2.90 -7.26 18.27
CA PRO A 213 4.33 -7.21 18.48
C PRO A 213 4.56 -6.67 19.89
N ARG A 214 4.55 -7.56 20.88
CA ARG A 214 5.22 -7.29 22.16
C ARG A 214 6.22 -8.39 22.42
N VAL A 215 7.48 -8.10 22.13
CA VAL A 215 8.58 -8.96 22.56
C VAL A 215 9.34 -8.25 23.67
N PRO A 216 9.17 -8.67 24.93
CA PRO A 216 10.25 -8.64 25.89
C PRO A 216 11.28 -9.72 25.54
N GLU A 217 12.55 -9.39 25.73
CA GLU A 217 13.72 -10.20 25.41
C GLU A 217 13.60 -11.69 25.83
N GLY A 218 13.83 -12.60 24.88
CA GLY A 218 14.09 -14.02 25.18
C GLY A 218 12.99 -15.05 24.83
N THR A 219 11.83 -14.65 24.30
CA THR A 219 10.76 -15.62 24.03
C THR A 219 10.72 -16.04 22.56
N ARG A 220 11.00 -17.33 22.27
CA ARG A 220 10.72 -17.93 20.95
C ARG A 220 9.20 -17.95 20.73
N MET A 221 8.70 -17.12 19.82
CA MET A 221 7.30 -17.13 19.41
C MET A 221 6.99 -18.36 18.55
N ARG A 222 5.89 -19.04 18.86
CA ARG A 222 5.28 -20.06 18.01
C ARG A 222 4.15 -19.38 17.23
N LEU A 223 4.31 -19.26 15.92
CA LEU A 223 3.34 -18.67 15.00
C LEU A 223 2.20 -19.67 14.69
N GLU A 224 1.34 -19.92 15.65
CA GLU A 224 0.11 -20.69 15.44
C GLU A 224 -1.08 -19.80 15.81
N GLY A 225 -1.62 -19.08 14.84
CA GLY A 225 -2.81 -18.25 15.00
C GLY A 225 -3.30 -17.67 13.66
N GLY A 226 -4.59 -17.85 13.39
CA GLY A 226 -5.26 -17.47 12.14
C GLY A 226 -5.77 -16.04 12.15
N SER A 227 -4.88 -15.08 11.86
CA SER A 227 -5.36 -13.79 11.32
C SER A 227 -5.72 -13.98 9.84
N SER A 228 -6.77 -13.30 9.42
CA SER A 228 -7.21 -13.22 8.02
C SER A 228 -6.19 -12.47 7.13
N TYR A 229 -5.21 -11.78 7.73
CA TYR A 229 -4.09 -11.18 7.00
C TYR A 229 -3.13 -12.18 6.35
N ARG A 230 -3.18 -13.47 6.72
CA ARG A 230 -2.44 -14.54 6.01
C ARG A 230 -2.82 -14.65 4.54
N ASN A 231 -3.98 -14.15 4.10
CA ASN A 231 -4.31 -14.17 2.68
C ASN A 231 -3.61 -13.04 1.90
N PHE A 232 -3.17 -11.98 2.57
CA PHE A 232 -2.45 -10.88 1.94
C PHE A 232 -0.97 -11.26 1.80
N MET A 233 -0.72 -12.17 0.88
CA MET A 233 0.63 -12.61 0.54
C MET A 233 1.35 -11.50 -0.21
N VAL A 234 2.52 -11.12 0.28
CA VAL A 234 3.43 -10.14 -0.31
C VAL A 234 4.68 -10.89 -0.77
N ASN A 235 4.96 -10.87 -2.07
CA ASN A 235 5.97 -11.71 -2.72
C ASN A 235 5.83 -13.20 -2.37
N GLY A 236 4.59 -13.69 -2.23
CA GLY A 236 4.32 -15.08 -1.87
C GLY A 236 4.70 -15.45 -0.42
N LYS A 237 4.88 -14.47 0.47
CA LYS A 237 5.06 -14.66 1.91
C LYS A 237 3.99 -13.91 2.72
N PRO A 238 3.60 -14.41 3.90
CA PRO A 238 2.70 -13.68 4.79
C PRO A 238 3.33 -12.38 5.31
N PRO A 239 2.53 -11.35 5.65
CA PRO A 239 3.03 -10.05 6.13
C PRO A 239 3.98 -10.16 7.33
N VAL A 240 3.68 -11.08 8.26
CA VAL A 240 4.49 -11.33 9.46
C VAL A 240 5.93 -11.71 9.18
N ASP A 241 6.21 -12.41 8.08
CA ASP A 241 7.57 -12.82 7.75
C ASP A 241 8.41 -11.61 7.35
N HIS A 242 7.79 -10.56 6.80
CA HIS A 242 8.46 -9.31 6.43
C HIS A 242 8.70 -8.45 7.68
N TRP A 243 7.70 -8.28 8.53
CA TRP A 243 7.83 -7.48 9.76
C TRP A 243 8.84 -8.09 10.75
N LEU A 244 8.84 -9.42 10.91
CA LEU A 244 9.82 -10.09 11.75
C LEU A 244 11.26 -9.84 11.27
N GLN A 245 11.49 -9.81 9.96
CA GLN A 245 12.81 -9.52 9.41
C GLN A 245 13.22 -8.07 9.68
N GLU A 246 12.31 -7.13 9.47
CA GLU A 246 12.55 -5.70 9.73
C GLU A 246 12.84 -5.44 11.20
N THR A 247 11.99 -5.92 12.12
CA THR A 247 12.22 -5.81 13.57
C THR A 247 13.57 -6.43 13.99
N LEU A 248 13.95 -7.58 13.41
CA LEU A 248 15.24 -8.21 13.70
C LEU A 248 16.42 -7.38 13.18
N GLU A 249 16.31 -6.74 12.01
CA GLU A 249 17.36 -5.85 11.48
C GLU A 249 17.46 -4.53 12.26
N GLU A 250 16.33 -3.96 12.68
CA GLU A 250 16.29 -2.79 13.58
C GLU A 250 16.98 -3.10 14.91
N LEU A 251 16.63 -4.23 15.54
CA LEU A 251 17.26 -4.68 16.79
C LEU A 251 18.77 -4.91 16.61
N LYS A 252 19.20 -5.52 15.49
CA LYS A 252 20.63 -5.67 15.19
C LYS A 252 21.33 -4.31 15.02
N THR A 253 20.65 -3.34 14.44
CA THR A 253 21.19 -1.99 14.22
C THR A 253 21.31 -1.24 15.54
N LEU A 254 20.32 -1.33 16.42
CA LEU A 254 20.35 -0.79 17.78
C LEU A 254 21.43 -1.45 18.65
N GLN A 255 21.62 -2.77 18.54
CA GLN A 255 22.69 -3.49 19.25
C GLN A 255 24.09 -3.12 18.73
N LYS A 256 24.24 -2.84 17.42
CA LYS A 256 25.51 -2.37 16.83
C LYS A 256 25.81 -0.90 17.15
N GLY A 257 24.78 -0.08 17.37
CA GLY A 257 24.90 1.31 17.81
C GLY A 257 25.10 1.48 19.32
N GLY A 258 25.49 0.41 20.02
CA GLY A 258 25.48 0.30 21.47
C GLY A 258 26.05 1.51 22.22
N TYR A 259 25.36 1.85 23.32
CA TYR A 259 25.91 2.35 24.58
C TYR A 259 27.31 2.98 24.48
N GLY A 260 27.38 4.17 23.88
CA GLY A 260 28.48 5.08 24.09
C GLY A 260 28.43 5.59 25.53
N ASN A 261 29.23 4.97 26.39
CA ASN A 261 29.78 5.46 27.66
C ASN A 261 29.09 6.69 28.28
N TRP A 262 28.15 6.45 29.18
CA TRP A 262 27.90 7.36 30.29
C TRP A 262 28.70 6.87 31.50
N HIS A 263 29.93 7.36 31.62
CA HIS A 263 30.71 7.34 32.86
C HIS A 263 30.80 8.76 33.40
#